data_AF-A0A7W0GGX8-F1
#
_entry.id   AF-A0A7W0GGX8-F1
#
_cell.length_a   1.000
_cell.length_b   1.000
_cell.length_c   1.000
_cell.angle_alpha   90.00
_cell.angle_beta   90.00
_cell.angle_gamma   90.00
#
_symmetry.space_group_name_H-M   'P 1'
#
loop_
_entity.id
_entity.type
_entity.pdbx_description
1 polymer ?
#
loop_
_entity_poly.entity_id
_entity_poly.type
_entity_poly.pdbx_seq_one_letter_code
_entity_poly.pdbx_strand_id
1 'polypeptide(L)'
;PAFRWLREGAPAGRRCLEAQVMDWADDVAYSVHDVEDGVHAGYVSLAALRSPEERAAVGAIARTSYGAVDPGLDDVLAELLALPELAELTAYDGSLRARAALKRATSELTGRFTEAAVGATLAAAGDRPLCRYDADLVVPAQVVAECALLKAVAARYVMARAETAALQARQRSLIAELVTALLGRPSALDVLHGVRWAAAADDAAQLRVVIDQVASLTDTSATAWHARLVRHHRNG
;
A
#
# COMPACT_ATOMS: atom_id res chain seq x y z
N PRO A 1 -17.30 8.90 21.12
CA PRO A 1 -16.62 8.70 19.82
C PRO A 1 -17.22 9.59 18.72
N ALA A 2 -16.39 10.37 18.00
CA ALA A 2 -16.83 11.42 17.07
C ALA A 2 -17.64 10.93 15.86
N PHE A 3 -17.51 9.66 15.46
CA PHE A 3 -18.11 9.12 14.24
C PHE A 3 -19.34 8.22 14.45
N ARG A 4 -19.99 8.27 15.62
CA ARG A 4 -21.18 7.42 15.91
C ARG A 4 -22.31 7.69 14.91
N TRP A 5 -22.54 8.95 14.58
CA TRP A 5 -23.59 9.39 13.63
C TRP A 5 -23.40 8.76 12.24
N LEU A 6 -22.14 8.63 11.78
CA LEU A 6 -21.82 8.03 10.47
C LEU A 6 -22.12 6.52 10.43
N ARG A 7 -22.18 5.89 11.60
CA ARG A 7 -22.42 4.45 11.78
C ARG A 7 -23.85 4.12 12.22
N GLU A 8 -24.72 5.11 12.34
CA GLU A 8 -26.11 4.88 12.72
C GLU A 8 -26.83 4.04 11.65
N GLY A 9 -27.52 2.98 12.06
CA GLY A 9 -28.16 2.02 11.14
C GLY A 9 -27.19 1.09 10.37
N ALA A 10 -25.88 1.24 10.55
CA ALA A 10 -24.89 0.40 9.87
C ALA A 10 -24.87 -1.03 10.43
N PRO A 11 -24.84 -2.07 9.58
CA PRO A 11 -24.59 -3.43 10.03
C PRO A 11 -23.26 -3.52 10.79
N ALA A 12 -23.26 -4.30 11.89
CA ALA A 12 -22.07 -4.47 12.71
C ALA A 12 -20.94 -5.12 11.90
N GLY A 13 -19.73 -4.56 12.00
CA GLY A 13 -18.53 -5.12 11.33
C GLY A 13 -18.50 -5.04 9.80
N ARG A 14 -19.54 -4.56 9.12
CA ARG A 14 -19.52 -4.43 7.65
C ARG A 14 -18.91 -3.10 7.19
N ARG A 15 -18.10 -3.18 6.14
CA ARG A 15 -17.64 -2.02 5.36
C ARG A 15 -18.74 -1.62 4.38
N CYS A 16 -18.98 -0.32 4.23
CA CYS A 16 -19.85 0.16 3.17
C CYS A 16 -19.17 0.01 1.79
N LEU A 17 -19.96 0.03 0.72
CA LEU A 17 -19.51 -0.09 -0.66
C LEU A 17 -18.42 0.94 -0.97
N GLU A 18 -18.56 2.19 -0.53
CA GLU A 18 -17.57 3.24 -0.77
C GLU A 18 -16.22 2.93 -0.10
N ALA A 19 -16.24 2.30 1.08
CA ALA A 19 -15.01 1.86 1.74
C ALA A 19 -14.38 0.66 1.02
N GLN A 20 -15.21 -0.27 0.51
CA GLN A 20 -14.72 -1.39 -0.31
C GLN A 20 -14.13 -0.92 -1.64
N VAL A 21 -14.76 0.06 -2.29
CA VAL A 21 -14.25 0.71 -3.50
C VAL A 21 -12.94 1.43 -3.21
N MET A 22 -12.84 2.14 -2.09
CA MET A 22 -11.59 2.79 -1.67
C MET A 22 -10.46 1.76 -1.47
N ASP A 23 -10.72 0.68 -0.73
CA ASP A 23 -9.73 -0.38 -0.51
C ASP A 23 -9.26 -1.01 -1.84
N TRP A 24 -10.19 -1.27 -2.76
CA TRP A 24 -9.84 -1.81 -4.08
C TRP A 24 -9.09 -0.82 -4.96
N ALA A 25 -9.47 0.45 -4.95
CA ALA A 25 -8.76 1.49 -5.70
C ALA A 25 -7.31 1.63 -5.24
N ASP A 26 -7.06 1.52 -3.93
CA ASP A 26 -5.73 1.52 -3.35
C ASP A 26 -4.92 0.29 -3.80
N ASP A 27 -5.56 -0.89 -3.77
CA ASP A 27 -4.97 -2.14 -4.24
C ASP A 27 -4.56 -2.07 -5.72
N VAL A 28 -5.41 -1.54 -6.58
CA VAL A 28 -5.12 -1.33 -8.01
C VAL A 28 -3.97 -0.35 -8.18
N ALA A 29 -4.06 0.84 -7.57
CA ALA A 29 -3.07 1.89 -7.73
C ALA A 29 -1.67 1.43 -7.30
N TYR A 30 -1.53 0.86 -6.10
CA TYR A 30 -0.23 0.41 -5.59
C TYR A 30 0.31 -0.79 -6.35
N SER A 31 -0.52 -1.80 -6.65
CA SER A 31 -0.04 -3.00 -7.34
C SER A 31 0.54 -2.69 -8.73
N VAL A 32 -0.10 -1.78 -9.47
CA VAL A 32 0.35 -1.41 -10.82
C VAL A 32 1.53 -0.41 -10.75
N HIS A 33 1.43 0.65 -9.94
CA HIS A 33 2.48 1.67 -9.87
C HIS A 33 3.78 1.15 -9.25
N ASP A 34 3.74 0.25 -8.27
CA ASP A 34 4.97 -0.31 -7.69
C ASP A 34 5.74 -1.15 -8.72
N VAL A 35 5.03 -1.88 -9.59
CA VAL A 35 5.65 -2.60 -10.71
C VAL A 35 6.17 -1.62 -11.75
N GLU A 36 5.43 -0.57 -12.06
CA GLU A 36 5.90 0.49 -12.95
C GLU A 36 7.22 1.10 -12.44
N ASP A 37 7.25 1.55 -11.19
CA ASP A 37 8.41 2.18 -10.59
C ASP A 37 9.58 1.19 -10.49
N GLY A 38 9.28 -0.09 -10.20
CA GLY A 38 10.24 -1.18 -10.20
C GLY A 38 10.88 -1.40 -11.58
N VAL A 39 10.11 -1.40 -12.66
CA VAL A 39 10.62 -1.50 -14.03
C VAL A 39 11.38 -0.23 -14.40
N HIS A 40 10.84 0.94 -14.08
CA HIS A 40 11.45 2.21 -14.38
C HIS A 40 12.83 2.38 -13.75
N ALA A 41 12.98 1.94 -12.49
CA ALA A 41 14.22 1.95 -11.74
C ALA A 41 15.18 0.78 -12.10
N GLY A 42 14.75 -0.14 -12.97
CA GLY A 42 15.56 -1.29 -13.40
C GLY A 42 15.64 -2.44 -12.38
N TYR A 43 14.78 -2.45 -11.36
CA TYR A 43 14.71 -3.51 -10.36
C TYR A 43 13.85 -4.68 -10.78
N VAL A 44 12.82 -4.44 -11.60
CA VAL A 44 11.93 -5.45 -12.14
C VAL A 44 12.24 -5.68 -13.62
N SER A 45 12.51 -6.93 -13.98
CA SER A 45 12.60 -7.37 -15.38
C SER A 45 11.42 -8.26 -15.72
N LEU A 46 10.52 -7.79 -16.57
CA LEU A 46 9.37 -8.58 -17.02
C LEU A 46 9.81 -9.79 -17.87
N ALA A 47 10.97 -9.72 -18.53
CA ALA A 47 11.55 -10.87 -19.20
C ALA A 47 11.93 -11.99 -18.23
N ALA A 48 12.49 -11.66 -17.05
CA ALA A 48 12.86 -12.64 -16.04
C ALA A 48 11.64 -13.40 -15.51
N LEU A 49 10.49 -12.72 -15.40
CA LEU A 49 9.21 -13.33 -14.99
C LEU A 49 8.65 -14.34 -16.01
N ARG A 50 9.26 -14.51 -17.19
CA ARG A 50 8.91 -15.61 -18.11
C ARG A 50 9.51 -16.95 -17.70
N SER A 51 10.46 -16.96 -16.76
CA SER A 51 10.97 -18.18 -16.14
C SER A 51 9.91 -18.83 -15.25
N PRO A 52 9.61 -20.13 -15.42
CA PRO A 52 8.72 -20.85 -14.50
C PRO A 52 9.18 -20.81 -13.04
N GLU A 53 10.50 -20.79 -12.80
CA GLU A 53 11.06 -20.70 -11.45
C GLU A 53 10.72 -19.34 -10.80
N GLU A 54 10.88 -18.24 -11.54
CA GLU A 54 10.54 -16.92 -11.01
C GLU A 54 9.03 -16.75 -10.81
N ARG A 55 8.20 -17.28 -11.72
CA ARG A 55 6.75 -17.27 -11.54
C ARG A 55 6.32 -18.08 -10.33
N ALA A 56 6.89 -19.26 -10.11
CA ALA A 56 6.63 -20.05 -8.92
C ALA A 56 7.01 -19.31 -7.63
N ALA A 57 8.14 -18.60 -7.63
CA ALA A 57 8.59 -17.80 -6.50
C ALA A 57 7.66 -16.59 -6.22
N VAL A 58 7.22 -15.87 -7.26
CA VAL A 58 6.24 -14.79 -7.15
C VAL A 58 4.89 -15.34 -6.67
N GLY A 59 4.43 -16.45 -7.23
CA GLY A 59 3.20 -17.12 -6.80
C GLY A 59 3.24 -17.57 -5.34
N ALA A 60 4.39 -18.02 -4.84
CA ALA A 60 4.56 -18.34 -3.42
C ALA A 60 4.36 -17.09 -2.53
N ILE A 61 4.94 -15.94 -2.91
CA ILE A 61 4.76 -14.67 -2.20
C ILE A 61 3.31 -14.19 -2.27
N ALA A 62 2.65 -14.31 -3.43
CA ALA A 62 1.24 -13.94 -3.59
C ALA A 62 0.33 -14.73 -2.64
N ARG A 63 0.60 -16.03 -2.47
CA ARG A 63 -0.14 -16.88 -1.52
C ARG A 63 0.11 -16.49 -0.07
N THR A 64 1.37 -16.33 0.34
CA THR A 64 1.73 -16.13 1.75
C THR A 64 1.45 -14.71 2.25
N SER A 65 1.71 -13.71 1.43
CA SER A 65 1.65 -12.29 1.84
C SER A 65 0.36 -11.59 1.42
N TYR A 66 -0.28 -12.04 0.34
CA TYR A 66 -1.44 -11.35 -0.26
C TYR A 66 -2.69 -12.23 -0.35
N GLY A 67 -2.66 -13.42 0.24
CA GLY A 67 -3.83 -14.29 0.38
C GLY A 67 -4.40 -14.81 -0.94
N ALA A 68 -3.59 -14.85 -2.00
CA ALA A 68 -4.01 -15.43 -3.27
C ALA A 68 -4.33 -16.92 -3.07
N VAL A 69 -5.54 -17.36 -3.44
CA VAL A 69 -6.03 -18.73 -3.21
C VAL A 69 -6.05 -19.60 -4.46
N ASP A 70 -5.72 -19.03 -5.62
CA ASP A 70 -5.76 -19.75 -6.89
C ASP A 70 -4.63 -20.81 -6.96
N PRO A 71 -4.95 -22.09 -7.27
CA PRO A 71 -3.91 -23.11 -7.45
C PRO A 71 -3.05 -22.90 -8.71
N GLY A 72 -3.52 -22.13 -9.70
CA GLY A 72 -2.90 -21.87 -11.00
C GLY A 72 -2.24 -20.49 -11.14
N LEU A 73 -1.72 -19.91 -10.06
CA LEU A 73 -1.08 -18.57 -10.09
C LEU A 73 0.07 -18.42 -11.11
N ASP A 74 0.76 -19.52 -11.45
CA ASP A 74 1.79 -19.50 -12.50
C ASP A 74 1.18 -19.17 -13.86
N ASP A 75 0.06 -19.82 -14.20
CA ASP A 75 -0.68 -19.62 -15.44
C ASP A 75 -1.30 -18.23 -15.47
N VAL A 76 -1.90 -17.77 -14.36
CA VAL A 76 -2.44 -16.40 -14.23
C VAL A 76 -1.35 -15.36 -14.50
N LEU A 77 -0.16 -15.54 -13.92
CA LEU A 77 0.96 -14.61 -14.16
C LEU A 77 1.47 -14.71 -15.60
N ALA A 78 1.53 -15.91 -16.18
CA ALA A 78 1.94 -16.08 -17.58
C ALA A 78 0.97 -15.40 -18.55
N GLU A 79 -0.34 -15.54 -18.33
CA GLU A 79 -1.40 -14.88 -19.09
C GLU A 79 -1.34 -13.36 -18.94
N LEU A 80 -1.15 -12.86 -17.72
CA LEU A 80 -0.98 -11.43 -17.46
C LEU A 80 0.22 -10.87 -18.23
N LEU A 81 1.37 -11.55 -18.18
CA LEU A 81 2.58 -11.14 -18.90
C LEU A 81 2.47 -11.27 -20.43
N ALA A 82 1.49 -12.04 -20.91
CA ALA A 82 1.21 -12.19 -22.33
C ALA A 82 0.30 -11.08 -22.89
N LEU A 83 -0.28 -10.22 -22.03
CA LEU A 83 -1.00 -9.03 -22.48
C LEU A 83 -0.08 -8.17 -23.37
N PRO A 84 -0.56 -7.68 -24.54
CA PRO A 84 0.27 -6.94 -25.49
C PRO A 84 1.06 -5.79 -24.86
N GLU A 85 0.45 -5.08 -23.93
CA GLU A 85 0.99 -3.93 -23.23
C GLU A 85 2.18 -4.31 -22.32
N LEU A 86 2.13 -5.48 -21.70
CA LEU A 86 3.22 -6.02 -20.86
C LEU A 86 4.26 -6.77 -21.68
N ALA A 87 3.85 -7.45 -22.75
CA ALA A 87 4.75 -8.18 -23.64
C ALA A 87 5.75 -7.24 -24.35
N GLU A 88 5.32 -6.04 -24.75
CA GLU A 88 6.22 -5.00 -25.33
C GLU A 88 7.35 -4.62 -24.36
N LEU A 89 7.09 -4.67 -23.05
CA LEU A 89 8.02 -4.24 -22.00
C LEU A 89 9.04 -5.32 -21.61
N THR A 90 8.98 -6.51 -22.20
CA THR A 90 10.00 -7.55 -22.00
C THR A 90 11.39 -7.11 -22.48
N ALA A 91 11.45 -6.20 -23.46
CA ALA A 91 12.68 -5.59 -23.95
C ALA A 91 12.87 -4.13 -23.46
N TYR A 92 12.34 -3.80 -22.28
CA TYR A 92 12.44 -2.45 -21.72
C TYR A 92 13.91 -2.00 -21.59
N ASP A 93 14.25 -0.92 -22.30
CA ASP A 93 15.61 -0.37 -22.41
C ASP A 93 15.74 1.03 -21.78
N GLY A 94 14.67 1.55 -21.17
CA GLY A 94 14.63 2.88 -20.58
C GLY A 94 14.54 4.04 -21.60
N SER A 95 14.46 3.75 -22.90
CA SER A 95 14.24 4.77 -23.93
C SER A 95 12.92 5.52 -23.72
N LEU A 96 12.78 6.71 -24.32
CA LEU A 96 11.53 7.47 -24.25
C LEU A 96 10.34 6.67 -24.78
N ARG A 97 10.55 5.83 -25.80
CA ARG A 97 9.52 4.93 -26.33
C ARG A 97 9.14 3.87 -25.30
N ALA A 98 10.12 3.19 -24.70
CA ALA A 98 9.87 2.18 -23.68
C ALA A 98 9.17 2.77 -22.44
N ARG A 99 9.52 3.99 -22.04
CA ARG A 99 8.85 4.71 -20.94
C ARG A 99 7.40 5.09 -21.28
N ALA A 100 7.13 5.47 -22.53
CA ALA A 100 5.77 5.73 -22.99
C ALA A 100 4.92 4.43 -23.05
N ALA A 101 5.52 3.32 -23.49
CA ALA A 101 4.88 2.00 -23.44
C ALA A 101 4.58 1.59 -22.00
N LEU A 102 5.52 1.82 -21.07
CA LEU A 102 5.36 1.50 -19.66
C LEU A 102 4.18 2.27 -19.04
N LYS A 103 4.11 3.59 -19.27
CA LYS A 103 2.97 4.41 -18.83
C LYS A 103 1.65 3.98 -19.44
N ARG A 104 1.65 3.51 -20.69
CA ARG A 104 0.44 2.96 -21.33
C ARG A 104 0.00 1.67 -20.65
N ALA A 105 0.92 0.74 -20.41
CA ALA A 105 0.62 -0.51 -19.71
C ALA A 105 0.05 -0.27 -18.31
N THR A 106 0.61 0.70 -17.57
CA THR A 106 0.04 1.14 -16.27
C THR A 106 -1.42 1.57 -16.41
N SER A 107 -1.72 2.45 -17.37
CA SER A 107 -3.08 2.94 -17.58
C SER A 107 -4.05 1.83 -17.98
N GLU A 108 -3.65 0.94 -18.89
CA GLU A 108 -4.48 -0.16 -19.37
C GLU A 108 -4.76 -1.19 -18.25
N LEU A 109 -3.76 -1.55 -17.44
CA LEU A 109 -3.97 -2.42 -16.28
C LEU A 109 -4.89 -1.78 -15.23
N THR A 110 -4.70 -0.50 -14.95
CA THR A 110 -5.55 0.26 -14.02
C THR A 110 -7.01 0.28 -14.51
N GLY A 111 -7.22 0.56 -15.79
CA GLY A 111 -8.52 0.52 -16.44
C GLY A 111 -9.14 -0.87 -16.35
N ARG A 112 -8.42 -1.91 -16.77
CA ARG A 112 -8.89 -3.30 -16.76
C ARG A 112 -9.36 -3.77 -15.39
N PHE A 113 -8.59 -3.51 -14.34
CA PHE A 113 -8.95 -3.91 -12.98
C PHE A 113 -10.14 -3.12 -12.43
N THR A 114 -10.23 -1.83 -12.76
CA THR A 114 -11.35 -0.98 -12.36
C THR A 114 -12.64 -1.40 -13.07
N GLU A 115 -12.60 -1.56 -14.38
CA GLU A 115 -13.75 -1.93 -15.22
C GLU A 115 -14.27 -3.32 -14.85
N ALA A 116 -13.39 -4.28 -14.56
CA ALA A 116 -13.79 -5.61 -14.13
C ALA A 116 -14.56 -5.60 -12.80
N ALA A 117 -14.11 -4.80 -11.82
CA ALA A 117 -14.80 -4.66 -10.54
C ALA A 117 -16.13 -3.91 -10.69
N VAL A 118 -16.17 -2.84 -11.48
CA VAL A 118 -17.41 -2.09 -11.76
C VAL A 118 -18.42 -2.98 -12.48
N GLY A 119 -18.01 -3.65 -13.56
CA GLY A 119 -18.88 -4.50 -14.37
C GLY A 119 -19.45 -5.67 -13.57
N ALA A 120 -18.61 -6.36 -12.77
CA ALA A 120 -19.07 -7.47 -11.95
C ALA A 120 -20.02 -7.02 -10.82
N THR A 121 -19.76 -5.85 -10.22
CA THR A 121 -20.62 -5.30 -9.16
C THR A 121 -21.99 -4.89 -9.72
N LEU A 122 -22.03 -4.19 -10.86
CA LEU A 122 -23.29 -3.80 -11.50
C LEU A 122 -24.08 -5.01 -12.01
N ALA A 123 -23.39 -6.03 -12.54
CA ALA A 123 -24.05 -7.28 -12.94
C ALA A 123 -24.72 -7.99 -11.75
N ALA A 124 -24.13 -7.93 -10.55
CA ALA A 124 -24.68 -8.53 -9.34
C ALA A 124 -25.80 -7.69 -8.70
N ALA A 125 -25.68 -6.36 -8.72
CA ALA A 125 -26.58 -5.45 -8.01
C ALA A 125 -27.71 -4.85 -8.88
N GLY A 126 -27.58 -4.92 -10.20
CA GLY A 126 -28.48 -4.31 -11.17
C GLY A 126 -28.25 -2.80 -11.38
N ASP A 127 -29.03 -2.21 -12.29
CA ASP A 127 -28.86 -0.85 -12.81
C ASP A 127 -29.42 0.28 -11.91
N ARG A 128 -29.54 0.03 -10.60
CA ARG A 128 -30.03 1.02 -9.64
C ARG A 128 -28.87 1.83 -9.03
N PRO A 129 -29.11 3.08 -8.60
CA PRO A 129 -28.14 3.78 -7.76
C PRO A 129 -27.84 2.97 -6.50
N LEU A 130 -26.54 2.77 -6.23
CA LEU A 130 -26.03 2.05 -5.07
C LEU A 130 -25.45 3.04 -4.07
N CYS A 131 -25.73 2.84 -2.78
CA CYS A 131 -25.10 3.58 -1.71
C CYS A 131 -24.86 2.71 -0.49
N ARG A 132 -23.81 3.02 0.28
CA ARG A 132 -23.55 2.45 1.60
C ARG A 132 -23.58 0.92 1.66
N TYR A 133 -24.71 0.33 2.03
CA TYR A 133 -24.83 -1.11 2.29
C TYR A 133 -25.75 -1.82 1.31
N ASP A 134 -26.12 -1.15 0.21
CA ASP A 134 -27.01 -1.66 -0.84
C ASP A 134 -26.38 -2.85 -1.60
N ALA A 135 -25.05 -2.90 -1.69
CA ALA A 135 -24.29 -3.97 -2.33
C ALA A 135 -22.90 -4.10 -1.71
N ASP A 136 -22.25 -5.24 -1.97
CA ASP A 136 -20.82 -5.43 -1.76
C ASP A 136 -20.08 -5.31 -3.09
N LEU A 137 -18.82 -4.85 -3.06
CA LEU A 137 -17.98 -4.80 -4.24
C LEU A 137 -17.67 -6.23 -4.69
N VAL A 138 -17.91 -6.51 -5.97
CA VAL A 138 -17.57 -7.78 -6.60
C VAL A 138 -16.33 -7.59 -7.46
N VAL A 139 -15.22 -8.23 -7.07
CA VAL A 139 -14.00 -8.29 -7.89
C VAL A 139 -13.83 -9.72 -8.39
N PRO A 140 -13.75 -9.94 -9.72
CA PRO A 140 -13.55 -11.28 -10.26
C PRO A 140 -12.29 -11.95 -9.70
N ALA A 141 -12.36 -13.25 -9.43
CA ALA A 141 -11.25 -14.01 -8.82
C ALA A 141 -9.93 -13.89 -9.60
N GLN A 142 -10.02 -13.91 -10.94
CA GLN A 142 -8.87 -13.67 -11.83
C GLN A 142 -8.18 -12.33 -11.52
N VAL A 143 -8.96 -11.26 -11.39
CA VAL A 143 -8.44 -9.90 -11.17
C VAL A 143 -7.84 -9.75 -9.78
N VAL A 144 -8.44 -10.39 -8.77
CA VAL A 144 -7.86 -10.48 -7.42
C VAL A 144 -6.49 -11.19 -7.48
N ALA A 145 -6.40 -12.32 -8.20
CA ALA A 145 -5.16 -13.08 -8.34
C ALA A 145 -4.07 -12.28 -9.08
N GLU A 146 -4.42 -11.60 -10.18
CA GLU A 146 -3.51 -10.75 -10.94
C GLU A 146 -2.98 -9.57 -10.11
N CYS A 147 -3.86 -8.89 -9.36
CA CYS A 147 -3.46 -7.82 -8.44
C CYS A 147 -2.50 -8.33 -7.36
N ALA A 148 -2.82 -9.48 -6.75
CA ALA A 148 -1.96 -10.11 -5.74
C ALA A 148 -0.58 -10.52 -6.32
N LEU A 149 -0.54 -10.96 -7.58
CA LEU A 149 0.70 -11.28 -8.28
C LEU A 149 1.55 -10.03 -8.56
N LEU A 150 0.95 -8.92 -8.99
CA LEU A 150 1.69 -7.66 -9.18
C LEU A 150 2.27 -7.14 -7.85
N LYS A 151 1.49 -7.20 -6.76
CA LYS A 151 2.01 -6.91 -5.41
C LYS A 151 3.16 -7.83 -5.02
N ALA A 152 3.07 -9.12 -5.36
CA ALA A 152 4.14 -10.08 -5.09
C ALA A 152 5.41 -9.81 -5.90
N VAL A 153 5.29 -9.34 -7.15
CA VAL A 153 6.44 -8.86 -7.96
C VAL A 153 7.10 -7.67 -7.26
N ALA A 154 6.32 -6.65 -6.89
CA ALA A 154 6.84 -5.48 -6.17
C ALA A 154 7.51 -5.89 -4.84
N ALA A 155 6.88 -6.77 -4.07
CA ALA A 155 7.44 -7.28 -2.82
C ALA A 155 8.79 -7.96 -3.04
N ARG A 156 8.90 -8.83 -4.06
CA ARG A 156 10.11 -9.60 -4.36
C ARG A 156 11.27 -8.72 -4.81
N TYR A 157 11.04 -7.79 -5.73
CA TYR A 157 12.11 -7.07 -6.41
C TYR A 157 12.35 -5.66 -5.86
N VAL A 158 11.36 -5.04 -5.22
CA VAL A 158 11.45 -3.68 -4.68
C VAL A 158 11.60 -3.70 -3.15
N MET A 159 10.69 -4.39 -2.46
CA MET A 159 10.63 -4.34 -1.00
C MET A 159 11.65 -5.24 -0.30
N ALA A 160 11.89 -6.46 -0.79
CA ALA A 160 12.76 -7.45 -0.15
C ALA A 160 14.27 -7.17 -0.30
N ARG A 161 14.65 -5.98 -0.79
CA ARG A 161 16.04 -5.60 -0.97
C ARG A 161 16.73 -5.33 0.37
N ALA A 162 17.98 -5.76 0.50
CA ALA A 162 18.76 -5.60 1.72
C ALA A 162 18.94 -4.12 2.11
N GLU A 163 19.10 -3.22 1.14
CA GLU A 163 19.17 -1.78 1.41
C GLU A 163 17.86 -1.25 2.00
N THR A 164 16.72 -1.69 1.46
CA THR A 164 15.37 -1.34 1.93
C THR A 164 15.15 -1.82 3.36
N ALA A 165 15.51 -3.06 3.66
CA ALA A 165 15.38 -3.62 5.01
C ALA A 165 16.23 -2.86 6.05
N ALA A 166 17.48 -2.53 5.71
CA ALA A 166 18.36 -1.76 6.60
C ALA A 166 17.87 -0.32 6.82
N LEU A 167 17.31 0.31 5.78
CA LEU A 167 16.68 1.63 5.90
C LEU A 167 15.43 1.59 6.80
N GLN A 168 14.52 0.64 6.58
CA GLN A 168 13.31 0.47 7.38
C GLN A 168 13.63 0.21 8.85
N ALA A 169 14.65 -0.61 9.14
CA ALA A 169 15.11 -0.84 10.52
C ALA A 169 15.57 0.45 11.19
N ARG A 170 16.34 1.29 10.48
CA ARG A 170 16.78 2.61 10.98
C ARG A 170 15.61 3.56 11.21
N GLN A 171 14.66 3.62 10.28
CA GLN A 171 13.46 4.45 10.40
C GLN A 171 12.60 4.01 11.59
N ARG A 172 12.43 2.70 11.81
CA ARG A 172 11.69 2.17 12.96
C ARG A 172 12.34 2.59 14.28
N SER A 173 13.67 2.47 14.39
CA SER A 173 14.40 2.92 15.58
C SER A 173 14.25 4.43 15.79
N LEU A 174 14.35 5.22 14.72
CA LEU A 174 14.18 6.68 14.78
C LEU A 174 12.81 7.05 15.36
N ILE A 175 11.73 6.45 14.86
CA ILE A 175 10.36 6.72 15.36
C ILE A 175 10.22 6.30 16.83
N ALA A 176 10.72 5.12 17.21
CA ALA A 176 10.65 4.64 18.59
C ALA A 176 11.43 5.54 19.57
N GLU A 177 12.63 5.98 19.18
CA GLU A 177 13.46 6.90 19.96
C GLU A 177 12.80 8.27 20.07
N LEU A 178 12.15 8.76 19.00
CA LEU A 178 11.46 10.04 19.02
C LEU A 178 10.22 10.03 19.94
N VAL A 179 9.42 8.96 19.89
CA VAL A 179 8.29 8.76 20.82
C VAL A 179 8.79 8.75 22.27
N THR A 180 9.86 7.98 22.53
CA THR A 180 10.47 7.90 23.87
C THR A 180 10.95 9.26 24.37
N ALA A 181 11.64 10.03 23.51
CA ALA A 181 12.15 11.35 23.88
C ALA A 181 11.02 12.36 24.17
N LEU A 182 9.93 12.33 23.40
CA LEU A 182 8.79 13.22 23.62
C LEU A 182 7.99 12.87 24.88
N LEU A 183 7.85 11.58 25.21
CA LEU A 183 7.28 11.14 26.49
C LEU A 183 8.09 11.67 27.69
N GLY A 184 9.43 11.60 27.60
CA GLY A 184 10.31 12.11 28.65
C GLY A 184 10.43 13.64 28.71
N ARG A 185 10.02 14.34 27.64
CA ARG A 185 10.13 15.80 27.50
C ARG A 185 8.87 16.38 26.84
N PRO A 186 7.70 16.34 27.51
CA PRO A 186 6.44 16.79 26.92
C PRO A 186 6.45 18.29 26.58
N SER A 187 7.34 19.08 27.20
CA SER A 187 7.55 20.49 26.84
C SER A 187 8.12 20.69 25.42
N ALA A 188 8.58 19.63 24.75
CA ALA A 188 9.05 19.66 23.37
C ALA A 188 7.95 19.35 22.33
N LEU A 189 6.74 18.99 22.78
CA LEU A 189 5.57 18.89 21.92
C LEU A 189 5.24 20.24 21.28
N ASP A 190 4.59 20.22 20.12
CA ASP A 190 4.02 21.45 19.58
C ASP A 190 2.90 21.98 20.48
N VAL A 191 2.46 23.21 20.22
CA VAL A 191 1.49 23.91 21.07
C VAL A 191 0.17 23.14 21.19
N LEU A 192 -0.32 22.57 20.08
CA LEU A 192 -1.61 21.87 20.06
C LEU A 192 -1.53 20.56 20.85
N HIS A 193 -0.48 19.77 20.61
CA HIS A 193 -0.27 18.51 21.30
C HIS A 193 0.11 18.74 22.77
N GLY A 194 0.81 19.82 23.12
CA GLY A 194 1.08 20.21 24.50
C GLY A 194 -0.19 20.49 25.31
N VAL A 195 -1.17 21.19 24.72
CA VAL A 195 -2.48 21.41 25.35
C VAL A 195 -3.22 20.07 25.55
N ARG A 196 -3.21 19.20 24.54
CA ARG A 196 -3.85 17.87 24.62
C ARG A 196 -3.17 16.97 25.66
N TRP A 197 -1.84 17.03 25.77
CA TRP A 197 -1.05 16.30 26.76
C TRP A 197 -1.44 16.72 28.18
N ALA A 198 -1.52 18.03 28.44
CA ALA A 198 -1.90 18.54 29.76
C ALA A 198 -3.33 18.16 30.17
N ALA A 199 -4.22 17.95 29.19
CA ALA A 199 -5.59 17.53 29.40
C ALA A 199 -5.79 16.00 29.40
N ALA A 200 -4.73 15.21 29.17
CA ALA A 200 -4.82 13.75 29.12
C ALA A 200 -5.09 13.16 30.52
N ALA A 201 -6.04 12.22 30.58
CA ALA A 201 -6.51 11.65 31.86
C ALA A 201 -5.59 10.59 32.45
N ASP A 202 -4.76 9.95 31.61
CA ASP A 202 -3.88 8.85 31.99
C ASP A 202 -2.68 8.74 31.02
N ASP A 203 -1.74 7.85 31.37
CA ASP A 203 -0.52 7.58 30.59
C ASP A 203 -0.83 7.07 29.16
N ALA A 204 -1.95 6.37 28.97
CA ALA A 204 -2.36 5.87 27.66
C ALA A 204 -2.82 7.01 26.74
N ALA A 205 -3.60 7.95 27.27
CA ALA A 205 -4.01 9.17 26.58
C ALA A 205 -2.80 10.07 26.29
N GLN A 206 -1.85 10.17 27.22
CA GLN A 206 -0.58 10.86 27.01
C GLN A 206 0.24 10.25 25.88
N LEU A 207 0.44 8.93 25.90
CA LEU A 207 1.10 8.20 24.82
C LEU A 207 0.40 8.43 23.48
N ARG A 208 -0.94 8.44 23.45
CA ARG A 208 -1.70 8.71 22.23
C ARG A 208 -1.40 10.10 21.65
N VAL A 209 -1.29 11.12 22.50
CA VAL A 209 -0.94 12.49 22.07
C VAL A 209 0.46 12.52 21.43
N VAL A 210 1.44 11.82 22.02
CA VAL A 210 2.79 11.71 21.45
C VAL A 210 2.76 10.97 20.12
N ILE A 211 2.00 9.87 20.02
CA ILE A 211 1.84 9.13 18.76
C ILE A 211 1.23 10.03 17.68
N ASP A 212 0.17 10.78 18.00
CA ASP A 212 -0.47 11.69 17.04
C ASP A 212 0.50 12.81 16.59
N GLN A 213 1.31 13.36 17.51
CA GLN A 213 2.37 14.33 17.19
C GLN A 213 3.41 13.73 16.23
N VAL A 214 3.90 12.52 16.51
CA VAL A 214 4.93 11.89 15.67
C VAL A 214 4.35 11.52 14.31
N ALA A 215 3.11 11.03 14.26
CA ALA A 215 2.40 10.68 13.04
C ALA A 215 2.09 11.90 12.14
N SER A 216 2.05 13.11 12.70
CA SER A 216 1.84 14.35 11.93
C SER A 216 3.13 14.90 11.30
N LEU A 217 4.31 14.32 11.60
CA LEU A 217 5.58 14.77 11.04
C LEU A 217 5.81 14.18 9.65
N THR A 218 6.37 15.01 8.76
CA THR A 218 6.99 14.49 7.53
C THR A 218 8.29 13.77 7.85
N ASP A 219 8.79 12.93 6.95
CA ASP A 219 10.09 12.25 7.09
C ASP A 219 11.24 13.22 7.41
N THR A 220 11.27 14.35 6.71
CA THR A 220 12.26 15.42 6.93
C THR A 220 12.14 16.00 8.33
N SER A 221 10.91 16.32 8.77
CA SER A 221 10.66 16.87 10.11
C SER A 221 10.97 15.85 11.21
N ALA A 222 10.59 14.59 11.05
CA ALA A 222 10.88 13.51 12.00
C ALA A 222 12.40 13.34 12.18
N THR A 223 13.16 13.35 11.09
CA THR A 223 14.63 13.26 11.13
C THR A 223 15.24 14.47 11.83
N ALA A 224 14.78 15.69 11.53
CA ALA A 224 15.26 16.91 12.18
C ALA A 224 14.94 16.93 13.68
N TRP A 225 13.73 16.51 14.07
CA TRP A 225 13.33 16.42 15.47
C TRP A 225 14.10 15.37 16.22
N HIS A 226 14.32 14.18 15.63
CA HIS A 226 15.15 13.13 16.21
C HIS A 226 16.57 13.61 16.48
N ALA A 227 17.20 14.28 15.51
CA ALA A 227 18.53 14.86 15.69
C ALA A 227 18.56 15.87 16.85
N ARG A 228 17.55 16.74 16.95
CA ARG A 228 17.46 17.76 18.01
C ARG A 228 17.19 17.18 19.39
N LEU A 229 16.30 16.19 19.50
CA LEU A 229 15.77 15.73 20.78
C LEU A 229 16.50 14.51 21.34
N VAL A 230 17.00 13.63 20.47
CA VAL A 230 17.66 12.37 20.86
C VAL A 230 19.17 12.53 20.84
N ARG A 231 19.76 13.09 19.79
CA ARG A 231 21.23 13.19 19.68
C ARG A 231 21.85 14.21 20.64
N HIS A 232 21.16 15.31 20.95
CA HIS A 232 21.62 16.26 21.97
C HIS A 232 21.56 15.71 23.40
N HIS A 233 20.77 14.66 23.67
CA HIS A 233 20.65 14.07 25.00
C HIS A 233 21.74 13.04 25.32
N ARG A 234 22.46 12.52 24.30
CA ARG A 234 23.57 11.56 24.51
C ARG A 234 24.92 12.24 24.76
N ASN A 235 25.01 13.57 24.59
CA ASN A 235 26.24 14.35 24.68
C ASN A 235 26.24 15.38 25.84
N GLY A 236 25.29 15.30 26.77
CA GLY A 236 25.21 16.15 27.97
C GLY A 236 24.81 15.31 29.17
#